data_AF-A0A3N5KKL5-F1
#
_entry.id   AF-A0A3N5KKL5-F1
#
_cell.length_a   1.000
_cell.length_b   1.000
_cell.length_c   1.000
_cell.angle_alpha   90.00
_cell.angle_beta   90.00
_cell.angle_gamma   90.00
#
_symmetry.space_group_name_H-M   'P 1'
#
loop_
_entity.id
_entity.type
_entity.pdbx_description
1 polymer ?
#
loop_
_entity_poly.entity_id
_entity_poly.type
_entity_poly.pdbx_seq_one_letter_code
_entity_poly.pdbx_strand_id
1 'polypeptide(L)'
;MKYIILILLFTLITGCNAGKNDTLKESGRSLSELNDAPEKIIIDNKTYIIEPYVWRNLMPVTNPKDKTGLLMSIKLKTQDGTAIDQKIKASTAWVINNTDVWETPVAETELKEQTSIEYYARNGPEWKPEQKVNVVIEIEANNKKYLLQAKDQIIQAVY
;
A
#
# COMPACT_ATOMS: atom_id res chain seq x y z
N MET A 1 43.58 55.39 17.36
CA MET A 1 43.17 55.08 18.75
C MET A 1 41.94 54.18 18.63
N LYS A 2 42.02 52.85 18.87
CA LYS A 2 41.90 52.16 20.18
C LYS A 2 40.68 52.68 20.96
N TYR A 3 39.64 51.95 21.37
CA TYR A 3 39.14 50.56 21.36
C TYR A 3 37.58 50.73 21.55
N ILE A 4 36.68 49.77 21.36
CA ILE A 4 36.39 48.63 22.24
C ILE A 4 35.17 47.92 21.66
N ILE A 5 35.27 46.60 21.63
CA ILE A 5 34.25 45.62 21.30
C ILE A 5 33.25 45.53 22.46
N LEU A 6 31.93 45.54 22.17
CA LEU A 6 30.95 44.96 23.08
C LEU A 6 29.99 44.07 22.28
N ILE A 7 30.30 42.78 22.33
CA ILE A 7 29.50 41.66 21.86
C ILE A 7 28.27 41.58 22.78
N LEU A 8 27.07 41.70 22.21
CA LEU A 8 25.85 41.30 22.90
C LEU A 8 25.28 40.07 22.21
N LEU A 9 25.55 38.96 22.88
CA LEU A 9 25.17 37.59 22.59
C LEU A 9 23.64 37.47 22.68
N PHE A 10 22.95 37.27 21.56
CA PHE A 10 21.54 36.88 21.54
C PHE A 10 21.43 35.45 21.01
N THR A 11 21.77 34.50 21.87
CA THR A 11 21.32 33.11 21.72
C THR A 11 19.97 32.99 22.40
N LEU A 12 18.92 32.51 21.69
CA LEU A 12 18.01 31.45 22.15
C LEU A 12 16.94 31.14 21.08
N ILE A 13 17.04 29.90 20.59
CA ILE A 13 15.97 28.93 20.28
C ILE A 13 14.93 29.31 19.22
N THR A 14 15.06 28.72 18.04
CA THR A 14 13.92 28.08 17.38
C THR A 14 14.28 26.61 17.12
N GLY A 15 13.88 25.76 18.06
CA GLY A 15 13.85 24.33 17.83
C GLY A 15 12.72 24.04 16.85
N CYS A 16 13.05 23.62 15.63
CA CYS A 16 12.10 22.91 14.81
C CYS A 16 12.17 21.44 15.21
N ASN A 17 11.48 21.10 16.29
CA ASN A 17 11.22 19.72 16.65
C ASN A 17 10.21 19.18 15.63
N ALA A 18 10.69 18.72 14.48
CA ALA A 18 9.87 17.93 13.56
C ALA A 18 9.69 16.55 14.19
N GLY A 19 8.83 16.49 15.20
CA GLY A 19 8.27 15.24 15.69
C GLY A 19 7.42 14.64 14.57
N LYS A 20 8.04 13.84 13.72
CA LYS A 20 7.32 12.85 12.91
C LYS A 20 6.72 11.86 13.90
N ASN A 21 5.48 12.11 14.30
CA ASN A 21 4.62 11.08 14.85
C ASN A 21 4.29 10.10 13.72
N ASP A 22 5.28 9.30 13.32
CA ASP A 22 5.10 8.08 12.53
C ASP A 22 4.53 7.00 13.47
N THR A 23 3.32 7.22 13.97
CA THR A 23 2.48 6.19 14.58
C THR A 23 1.63 5.59 13.45
N LEU A 24 1.66 4.29 13.12
CA LEU A 24 2.00 3.10 13.90
C LEU A 24 2.82 2.09 13.11
N LYS A 25 3.74 1.44 13.84
CA LYS A 25 4.73 0.46 13.39
C LYS A 25 4.23 -0.97 13.69
N GLU A 26 3.06 -1.34 13.19
CA GLU A 26 2.66 -2.76 13.12
C GLU A 26 3.16 -3.41 11.80
N SER A 27 3.35 -2.62 10.75
CA SER A 27 3.63 -3.10 9.39
C SER A 27 5.06 -3.12 8.91
N GLY A 28 6.01 -2.80 9.78
CA GLY A 28 7.42 -2.61 9.40
C GLY A 28 7.67 -1.47 8.40
N ARG A 29 6.62 -0.86 7.83
CA ARG A 29 6.59 0.25 6.87
C ARG A 29 5.87 1.44 7.52
N SER A 30 6.28 2.67 7.23
CA SER A 30 5.55 3.84 7.74
C SER A 30 4.37 4.20 6.82
N LEU A 31 3.34 4.86 7.36
CA LEU A 31 2.23 5.37 6.53
C LEU A 31 2.72 6.34 5.45
N SER A 32 3.72 7.18 5.75
CA SER A 32 4.35 8.07 4.76
C SER A 32 4.96 7.27 3.62
N GLU A 33 5.72 6.22 3.93
CA GLU A 33 6.35 5.36 2.93
C GLU A 33 5.32 4.68 2.02
N LEU A 34 4.22 4.19 2.59
CA LEU A 34 3.14 3.58 1.82
C LEU A 34 2.39 4.60 0.94
N ASN A 35 2.20 5.83 1.41
CA ASN A 35 1.56 6.91 0.64
C ASN A 35 2.44 7.46 -0.48
N ASP A 36 3.77 7.37 -0.32
CA ASP A 36 4.76 7.78 -1.31
C ASP A 36 5.10 6.67 -2.32
N ALA A 37 4.50 5.47 -2.17
CA ALA A 37 4.69 4.37 -3.10
C ALA A 37 4.28 4.78 -4.54
N PRO A 38 5.08 4.43 -5.56
CA PRO A 38 4.79 4.84 -6.92
C PRO A 38 3.60 4.06 -7.49
N GLU A 39 2.86 4.67 -8.42
CA GLU A 39 1.79 3.99 -9.16
C GLU A 39 2.31 3.13 -10.33
N LYS A 40 3.60 3.25 -10.64
CA LYS A 40 4.29 2.52 -11.70
C LYS A 40 5.71 2.18 -11.26
N ILE A 41 6.15 0.95 -11.52
CA ILE A 41 7.55 0.55 -11.33
C ILE A 41 8.11 -0.03 -12.62
N ILE A 42 9.43 0.04 -12.79
CA ILE A 42 10.13 -0.54 -13.93
C ILE A 42 10.98 -1.70 -13.43
N ILE A 43 10.74 -2.91 -13.95
CA ILE A 43 11.52 -4.11 -13.69
C ILE A 43 11.86 -4.71 -15.06
N ASP A 44 13.15 -4.93 -15.32
CA ASP A 44 13.65 -5.53 -16.58
C ASP A 44 13.08 -4.86 -17.84
N ASN A 45 13.09 -3.53 -17.84
CA ASN A 45 12.60 -2.67 -18.92
C ASN A 45 11.10 -2.80 -19.25
N LYS A 46 10.31 -3.37 -18.33
CA LYS A 46 8.85 -3.40 -18.39
C LYS A 46 8.25 -2.53 -17.30
N THR A 47 7.20 -1.79 -17.64
CA THR A 47 6.46 -0.97 -16.68
C THR A 47 5.31 -1.79 -16.10
N TYR A 48 5.22 -1.87 -14.79
CA TYR A 48 4.19 -2.60 -14.06
C TYR A 48 3.21 -1.66 -13.37
N ILE A 49 1.95 -2.07 -13.33
CA ILE A 49 0.85 -1.42 -12.63
C ILE A 49 -0.01 -2.47 -11.91
N ILE A 50 -0.80 -2.03 -10.94
CA ILE A 50 -1.81 -2.88 -10.30
C ILE A 50 -3.22 -2.38 -10.57
N GLU A 51 -4.14 -3.33 -10.67
CA GLU A 51 -5.58 -3.10 -10.71
C GLU A 51 -6.22 -3.85 -9.53
N PRO A 52 -6.34 -3.19 -8.37
CA PRO A 52 -6.99 -3.79 -7.23
C PRO A 52 -8.52 -3.74 -7.36
N TYR A 53 -9.18 -4.75 -6.83
CA TYR A 53 -10.61 -4.77 -6.58
C TYR A 53 -10.82 -5.01 -5.09
N VAL A 54 -11.41 -4.04 -4.38
CA VAL A 54 -11.60 -4.09 -2.93
C VAL A 54 -13.10 -4.07 -2.65
N TRP A 55 -13.61 -5.00 -1.86
CA TRP A 55 -15.05 -5.11 -1.63
C TRP A 55 -15.43 -5.67 -0.27
N ARG A 56 -16.69 -5.44 0.09
CA ARG A 56 -17.42 -6.10 1.17
C ARG A 56 -18.37 -7.12 0.59
N ASN A 57 -18.36 -8.34 1.14
CA ASN A 57 -19.43 -9.29 0.90
C ASN A 57 -20.57 -9.03 1.90
N LEU A 58 -21.73 -8.61 1.40
CA LEU A 58 -22.92 -8.28 2.19
C LEU A 58 -24.04 -9.32 2.03
N MET A 59 -23.75 -10.46 1.38
CA MET A 59 -24.63 -11.63 1.37
C MET A 59 -24.85 -12.13 2.81
N PRO A 60 -26.05 -12.67 3.13
CA PRO A 60 -26.29 -13.31 4.41
C PRO A 60 -25.30 -14.46 4.66
N VAL A 61 -24.56 -14.38 5.77
CA VAL A 61 -23.71 -15.49 6.23
C VAL A 61 -24.56 -16.50 7.00
N THR A 62 -24.46 -17.77 6.65
CA THR A 62 -25.18 -18.86 7.33
C THR A 62 -24.38 -19.43 8.49
N ASN A 63 -23.06 -19.22 8.50
CA ASN A 63 -22.15 -19.64 9.56
C ASN A 63 -21.57 -18.41 10.28
N PRO A 64 -21.82 -18.23 11.59
CA PRO A 64 -21.26 -17.12 12.37
C PRO A 64 -19.73 -17.06 12.42
N LYS A 65 -19.03 -18.14 12.01
CA LYS A 65 -17.57 -18.17 11.93
C LYS A 65 -17.02 -17.57 10.63
N ASP A 66 -17.87 -17.32 9.64
CA ASP A 66 -17.45 -16.75 8.37
C ASP A 66 -17.08 -15.28 8.58
N LYS A 67 -15.90 -14.91 8.09
CA LYS A 67 -15.39 -13.55 8.23
C LYS A 67 -16.03 -12.66 7.17
N THR A 68 -16.74 -11.63 7.62
CA THR A 68 -17.46 -10.64 6.80
C THR A 68 -16.60 -9.45 6.39
N GLY A 69 -15.35 -9.41 6.85
CA GLY A 69 -14.36 -8.36 6.62
C GLY A 69 -14.11 -8.00 5.16
N LEU A 70 -13.37 -6.92 4.95
CA LEU A 70 -12.92 -6.51 3.62
C LEU A 70 -12.21 -7.66 2.89
N LEU A 71 -12.46 -7.75 1.59
CA LEU A 71 -11.80 -8.65 0.66
C LEU A 71 -11.10 -7.83 -0.42
N MET A 72 -10.04 -8.38 -0.99
CA MET A 72 -9.27 -7.73 -2.02
C MET A 72 -8.71 -8.75 -3.00
N SER A 73 -8.77 -8.42 -4.29
CA SER A 73 -7.91 -9.00 -5.31
C SER A 73 -7.04 -7.91 -5.92
N ILE A 74 -5.85 -8.28 -6.37
CA ILE A 74 -4.89 -7.37 -6.99
C ILE A 74 -4.39 -8.03 -8.26
N LYS A 75 -4.73 -7.46 -9.41
CA LYS A 75 -4.16 -7.87 -10.69
C LYS A 75 -2.90 -7.06 -10.95
N LEU A 76 -1.73 -7.70 -10.85
CA LEU A 76 -0.46 -7.15 -11.30
C LEU A 76 -0.30 -7.42 -12.79
N LYS A 77 -0.01 -6.39 -13.59
CA LYS A 77 0.19 -6.52 -15.04
C LYS A 77 1.23 -5.56 -15.58
N THR A 78 1.72 -5.85 -16.78
CA THR A 78 2.50 -4.91 -17.56
C THR A 78 1.58 -3.84 -18.16
N GLN A 79 2.03 -2.60 -18.19
CA GLN A 79 1.22 -1.49 -18.72
C GLN A 79 0.95 -1.63 -20.22
N ASP A 80 1.84 -2.27 -20.97
CA ASP A 80 1.72 -2.51 -22.41
C ASP A 80 1.01 -3.82 -22.77
N GLY A 81 0.57 -4.60 -21.76
CA GLY A 81 -0.10 -5.88 -21.96
C GLY A 81 0.82 -7.01 -22.42
N THR A 82 2.14 -6.82 -22.37
CA THR A 82 3.10 -7.89 -22.65
C THR A 82 3.14 -8.93 -21.53
N ALA A 83 3.67 -10.12 -21.83
CA ALA A 83 3.72 -11.19 -20.84
C ALA A 83 4.53 -10.80 -19.59
N ILE A 84 4.05 -11.23 -18.42
CA ILE A 84 4.71 -11.03 -17.12
C ILE A 84 5.81 -12.07 -16.90
N ASP A 85 6.89 -11.69 -16.22
CA ASP A 85 7.90 -12.66 -15.78
C ASP A 85 7.37 -13.44 -14.56
N GLN A 86 7.40 -14.78 -14.64
CA GLN A 86 6.94 -15.68 -13.58
C GLN A 86 7.83 -15.65 -12.31
N LYS A 87 8.94 -14.92 -12.32
CA LYS A 87 9.80 -14.74 -11.14
C LYS A 87 9.30 -13.64 -10.20
N ILE A 88 8.28 -12.88 -10.60
CA ILE A 88 7.68 -11.85 -9.77
C ILE A 88 6.78 -12.48 -8.72
N LYS A 89 6.98 -12.09 -7.46
CA LYS A 89 6.19 -12.57 -6.32
C LYS A 89 5.67 -11.39 -5.52
N ALA A 90 4.61 -11.61 -4.75
CA ALA A 90 4.15 -10.68 -3.73
C ALA A 90 3.79 -11.45 -2.47
N SER A 91 4.06 -10.87 -1.30
CA SER A 91 3.77 -11.49 -0.01
C SER A 91 2.84 -10.67 0.86
N THR A 92 2.84 -9.35 0.69
CA THR A 92 2.12 -8.42 1.57
C THR A 92 1.46 -7.33 0.76
N ALA A 93 0.26 -6.95 1.19
CA ALA A 93 -0.43 -5.76 0.70
C ALA A 93 -0.98 -4.94 1.86
N TRP A 94 -1.23 -3.66 1.57
CA TRP A 94 -1.81 -2.68 2.48
C TRP A 94 -2.99 -2.01 1.81
N VAL A 95 -4.10 -1.88 2.53
CA VAL A 95 -5.21 -1.01 2.16
C VAL A 95 -5.23 0.16 3.14
N ILE A 96 -5.16 1.37 2.62
CA ILE A 96 -5.03 2.61 3.40
C ILE A 96 -6.34 3.38 3.29
N ASN A 97 -6.99 3.59 4.43
CA ASN A 97 -8.19 4.41 4.57
C ASN A 97 -7.86 5.60 5.48
N ASN A 98 -7.49 6.73 4.87
CA ASN A 98 -6.95 7.90 5.57
C ASN A 98 -5.71 7.53 6.41
N THR A 99 -5.85 7.46 7.74
CA THR A 99 -4.78 7.09 8.68
C THR A 99 -4.84 5.62 9.08
N ASP A 100 -5.94 4.92 8.80
CA ASP A 100 -6.09 3.52 9.14
C ASP A 100 -5.48 2.65 8.04
N VAL A 101 -4.73 1.63 8.45
CA VAL A 101 -4.04 0.72 7.54
C VAL A 101 -4.45 -0.71 7.84
N TRP A 102 -4.94 -1.41 6.82
CA TRP A 102 -5.09 -2.85 6.85
C TRP A 102 -3.92 -3.49 6.11
N GLU A 103 -2.96 -4.02 6.86
CA GLU A 103 -1.91 -4.88 6.34
C GLU A 103 -2.37 -6.34 6.32
N THR A 104 -2.02 -7.05 5.26
CA THR A 104 -2.42 -8.44 5.11
C THR A 104 -1.46 -9.22 4.21
N PRO A 105 -1.20 -10.50 4.50
CA PRO A 105 -0.53 -11.36 3.54
C PRO A 105 -1.43 -11.57 2.31
N VAL A 106 -0.80 -11.64 1.14
CA VAL A 106 -1.48 -11.99 -0.11
C VAL A 106 -1.06 -13.36 -0.60
N ALA A 107 -1.98 -14.05 -1.28
CA ALA A 107 -1.70 -15.31 -1.95
C ALA A 107 -1.97 -15.19 -3.44
N GLU A 108 -1.06 -15.72 -4.26
CA GLU A 108 -1.26 -15.83 -5.71
C GLU A 108 -2.39 -16.83 -6.02
N THR A 109 -3.22 -16.51 -7.01
CA THR A 109 -4.24 -17.44 -7.50
C THR A 109 -3.62 -18.54 -8.38
N GLU A 110 -4.23 -19.72 -8.40
CA GLU A 110 -3.77 -20.81 -9.28
C GLU A 110 -3.99 -20.52 -10.79
N LEU A 111 -4.84 -19.54 -11.11
CA LEU A 111 -5.11 -19.14 -12.49
C LEU A 111 -3.91 -18.36 -13.05
N LYS A 112 -3.16 -19.02 -13.94
CA LYS A 112 -2.02 -18.41 -14.62
C LYS A 112 -2.43 -17.73 -15.91
N GLU A 113 -2.51 -16.41 -15.87
CA GLU A 113 -2.58 -15.58 -17.08
C GLU A 113 -1.16 -15.25 -17.56
N GLN A 114 -0.94 -15.18 -18.88
CA GLN A 114 0.39 -14.83 -19.40
C GLN A 114 0.73 -13.35 -19.15
N THR A 115 -0.29 -12.50 -19.06
CA THR A 115 -0.17 -11.03 -19.02
C THR A 115 -0.35 -10.46 -17.62
N SER A 116 -0.75 -11.29 -16.65
CA SER A 116 -1.14 -10.86 -15.32
C SER A 116 -0.88 -11.93 -14.27
N ILE A 117 -0.63 -11.49 -13.04
CA ILE A 117 -0.68 -12.32 -11.85
C ILE A 117 -1.75 -11.75 -10.94
N GLU A 118 -2.68 -12.58 -10.48
CA GLU A 118 -3.71 -12.16 -9.54
C GLU A 118 -3.36 -12.64 -8.12
N TYR A 119 -3.46 -11.72 -7.18
CA TYR A 119 -3.27 -11.96 -5.75
C TYR A 119 -4.57 -11.74 -5.00
N TYR A 120 -4.76 -12.44 -3.88
CA TYR A 120 -5.96 -12.37 -3.08
C TYR A 120 -5.66 -12.18 -1.59
N ALA A 121 -6.48 -11.37 -0.92
CA ALA A 121 -6.50 -11.19 0.52
C ALA A 121 -7.93 -11.12 1.06
N ARG A 122 -8.09 -11.54 2.31
CA ARG A 122 -9.38 -11.62 3.01
C ARG A 122 -9.20 -11.29 4.49
N ASN A 123 -10.33 -11.17 5.18
CA ASN A 123 -10.39 -10.94 6.62
C ASN A 123 -9.96 -9.53 7.03
N GLY A 124 -10.23 -8.55 6.17
CA GLY A 124 -9.95 -7.16 6.48
C GLY A 124 -10.95 -6.51 7.43
N PRO A 125 -10.77 -5.22 7.69
CA PRO A 125 -11.66 -4.45 8.57
C PRO A 125 -13.07 -4.33 7.98
N GLU A 126 -14.00 -3.83 8.80
CA GLU A 126 -15.38 -3.60 8.38
C GLU A 126 -15.63 -2.19 7.84
N TRP A 127 -14.71 -1.71 7.01
CA TRP A 127 -14.88 -0.46 6.30
C TRP A 127 -16.07 -0.54 5.33
N LYS A 128 -16.77 0.58 5.19
CA LYS A 128 -18.01 0.67 4.45
C LYS A 128 -17.73 0.75 2.94
N PRO A 129 -18.62 0.22 2.10
CA PRO A 129 -18.62 0.52 0.68
C PRO A 129 -18.66 2.04 0.40
N GLU A 130 -18.31 2.41 -0.83
CA GLU A 130 -18.26 3.79 -1.35
C GLU A 130 -17.14 4.67 -0.75
N GLN A 131 -16.45 4.19 0.29
CA GLN A 131 -15.24 4.84 0.78
C GLN A 131 -14.09 4.66 -0.22
N LYS A 132 -13.26 5.71 -0.36
CA LYS A 132 -12.02 5.66 -1.15
C LYS A 132 -10.86 5.17 -0.30
N VAL A 133 -10.05 4.28 -0.87
CA VAL A 133 -8.84 3.75 -0.25
C VAL A 133 -7.69 3.72 -1.25
N ASN A 134 -6.46 3.75 -0.74
CA ASN A 134 -5.28 3.44 -1.56
C ASN A 134 -4.87 1.99 -1.30
N VAL A 135 -4.47 1.28 -2.33
CA VAL A 135 -3.96 -0.08 -2.22
C VAL A 135 -2.48 -0.09 -2.59
N VAL A 136 -1.66 -0.70 -1.75
CA VAL A 136 -0.22 -0.88 -1.98
C VAL A 136 0.10 -2.35 -1.90
N ILE A 137 0.95 -2.84 -2.79
CA ILE A 137 1.50 -4.21 -2.73
C ILE A 137 3.02 -4.15 -2.69
N GLU A 138 3.63 -5.05 -1.92
CA GLU A 138 5.07 -5.30 -1.98
C GLU A 138 5.34 -6.42 -2.98
N ILE A 139 6.14 -6.10 -3.98
CA ILE A 139 6.55 -7.00 -5.05
C ILE A 139 8.02 -7.34 -4.85
N GLU A 140 8.36 -8.62 -4.94
CA GLU A 140 9.72 -9.11 -4.99
C GLU A 140 10.07 -9.57 -6.42
N ALA A 141 11.13 -9.01 -6.97
CA ALA A 141 11.70 -9.40 -8.26
C ALA A 141 13.22 -9.23 -8.22
N ASN A 142 13.97 -10.19 -8.76
CA ASN A 142 15.43 -10.15 -8.81
C ASN A 142 16.08 -9.87 -7.43
N ASN A 143 15.54 -10.48 -6.36
CA ASN A 143 15.94 -10.29 -4.96
C ASN A 143 15.82 -8.84 -4.46
N LYS A 144 14.99 -8.01 -5.10
CA LYS A 144 14.68 -6.65 -4.69
C LYS A 144 13.20 -6.51 -4.40
N LYS A 145 12.87 -5.68 -3.42
CA LYS A 145 11.50 -5.36 -3.04
C LYS A 145 11.10 -3.99 -3.61
N TYR A 146 9.89 -3.92 -4.11
CA TYR A 146 9.28 -2.74 -4.71
C TYR A 146 7.91 -2.52 -4.09
N LEU A 147 7.58 -1.27 -3.76
CA LEU A 147 6.20 -0.89 -3.47
C LEU A 147 5.54 -0.42 -4.76
N LEU A 148 4.28 -0.79 -4.97
CA LEU A 148 3.47 -0.38 -6.10
C LEU A 148 2.06 -0.07 -5.60
N GLN A 149 1.52 1.08 -5.99
CA GLN A 149 0.26 1.61 -5.49
C GLN A 149 -0.79 1.79 -6.58
N ALA A 150 -2.06 1.71 -6.19
CA ALA A 150 -3.18 2.31 -6.91
C ALA A 150 -4.00 3.17 -5.94
N LYS A 151 -4.24 4.42 -6.32
CA LYS A 151 -4.92 5.41 -5.48
C LYS A 151 -6.42 5.45 -5.74
N ASP A 152 -7.17 6.00 -4.79
CA ASP A 152 -8.60 6.35 -4.95
C ASP A 152 -9.52 5.18 -5.36
N GLN A 153 -9.19 3.97 -4.90
CA GLN A 153 -9.98 2.77 -5.16
C GLN A 153 -11.26 2.81 -4.32
N ILE A 154 -12.41 2.55 -4.94
CA ILE A 154 -13.70 2.56 -4.24
C ILE A 154 -13.95 1.17 -3.67
N ILE A 155 -14.23 1.08 -2.38
CA ILE A 155 -14.71 -0.17 -1.77
C ILE A 155 -16.08 -0.51 -2.36
N GLN A 156 -16.18 -1.63 -3.05
CA GLN A 156 -17.42 -2.11 -3.64
C GLN A 156 -18.27 -2.88 -2.64
N ALA A 157 -19.57 -2.92 -2.89
CA ALA A 157 -20.49 -3.83 -2.23
C ALA A 157 -20.85 -4.97 -3.17
N VAL A 158 -20.71 -6.19 -2.70
CA VAL A 158 -21.25 -7.39 -3.37
C VAL A 158 -22.40 -7.89 -2.51
N TYR A 159 -23.56 -8.06 -3.13
CA TYR A 159 -24.84 -8.42 -2.49
C TYR A 159 -25.35 -9.76 -2.98
#